data_AF-A0A0F4INV9-F1
#
_entry.id   AF-A0A0F4INV9-F1
#
_cell.length_a   1.000
_cell.length_b   1.000
_cell.length_c   1.000
_cell.angle_alpha   90.00
_cell.angle_beta   90.00
_cell.angle_gamma   90.00
#
_symmetry.space_group_name_H-M   'P 1'
#
loop_
_entity.id
_entity.type
_entity.pdbx_description
1 polymer ?
#
loop_
_entity_poly.entity_id
_entity_poly.type
_entity_poly.pdbx_seq_one_letter_code
_entity_poly.pdbx_strand_id
1 'polypeptide(L)'
;MTSRLRGLPAGFGRLWTAQTVSSLGDGVTHAALPLIALTLTRDPLALAVVTAAGTLPWLLFGVLGGALVDRWDRRRTMWVTDALRAALLAIPVTAA
;
A
#
# COMPACT_ATOMS: atom_id res chain seq x y z
N MET A 1 -18.20 -38.17 0.09
CA MET A 1 -18.44 -36.83 -0.48
C MET A 1 -19.06 -35.93 0.59
N THR A 2 -18.34 -35.61 1.68
CA THR A 2 -18.82 -34.74 2.75
C THR A 2 -18.11 -33.40 2.65
N SER A 3 -18.78 -32.42 2.03
CA SER A 3 -18.34 -31.03 1.95
C SER A 3 -18.36 -30.42 3.35
N ARG A 4 -17.22 -30.45 4.05
CA ARG A 4 -17.02 -29.57 5.21
C ARG A 4 -17.04 -28.13 4.69
N LEU A 5 -18.17 -27.45 4.83
CA LEU A 5 -18.24 -25.99 4.77
C LEU A 5 -17.37 -25.47 5.91
N ARG A 6 -16.05 -25.34 5.67
CA ARG A 6 -15.15 -24.70 6.62
C ARG A 6 -15.59 -23.25 6.71
N GLY A 7 -16.17 -22.87 7.84
CA GLY A 7 -16.37 -21.47 8.19
C GLY A 7 -15.03 -20.72 8.11
N LEU A 8 -15.10 -19.43 7.82
CA LEU A 8 -13.93 -18.57 7.70
C LEU A 8 -13.06 -18.67 8.98
N PRO A 9 -11.72 -18.70 8.86
CA PRO A 9 -10.84 -18.82 10.01
C PRO A 9 -11.04 -17.65 10.98
N ALA A 10 -10.95 -17.93 12.29
CA ALA A 10 -11.02 -16.91 13.33
C ALA A 10 -9.96 -15.82 13.06
N GLY A 11 -10.40 -14.59 12.83
CA GLY A 11 -9.53 -13.45 12.48
C GLY A 11 -9.63 -12.96 11.03
N PHE A 12 -10.33 -13.69 10.14
CA PHE A 12 -10.56 -13.25 8.75
C PHE A 12 -11.23 -11.88 8.67
N GLY A 13 -12.27 -11.64 9.48
CA GLY A 13 -12.97 -10.35 9.50
C GLY A 13 -12.05 -9.17 9.83
N ARG A 14 -11.09 -9.36 10.75
CA ARG A 14 -10.12 -8.32 11.13
C ARG A 14 -9.08 -8.07 10.05
N LEU A 15 -8.63 -9.11 9.36
CA LEU A 15 -7.75 -8.96 8.20
C LEU A 15 -8.48 -8.28 7.04
N TRP A 16 -9.73 -8.66 6.79
CA TRP A 16 -10.54 -8.11 5.70
C TRP A 16 -10.82 -6.63 5.91
N THR A 17 -11.18 -6.20 7.13
CA THR A 17 -11.37 -4.77 7.42
C THR A 17 -10.07 -4.00 7.30
N ALA A 18 -8.97 -4.51 7.87
CA ALA A 18 -7.66 -3.85 7.76
C ALA A 18 -7.20 -3.71 6.30
N GLN A 19 -7.36 -4.76 5.49
CA GLN A 19 -6.99 -4.75 4.08
C GLN A 19 -7.88 -3.82 3.27
N THR A 20 -9.19 -3.80 3.55
CA THR A 20 -10.14 -2.91 2.87
C THR A 20 -9.77 -1.45 3.13
N VAL A 21 -9.56 -1.06 4.38
CA VAL A 21 -9.17 0.31 4.74
C VAL A 21 -7.84 0.69 4.09
N SER A 22 -6.85 -0.20 4.13
CA SER A 22 -5.53 0.05 3.53
C SER A 22 -5.62 0.22 2.01
N SER A 23 -6.38 -0.65 1.34
CA SER A 23 -6.56 -0.60 -0.12
C SER A 23 -7.31 0.66 -0.57
N LEU A 24 -8.27 1.11 0.23
CA LEU A 24 -8.96 2.38 -0.01
C LEU A 24 -8.02 3.57 0.12
N GLY A 25 -7.20 3.61 1.17
CA GLY A 25 -6.18 4.65 1.35
C GLY A 25 -5.16 4.68 0.20
N ASP A 26 -4.78 3.50 -0.30
CA ASP A 26 -3.89 3.37 -1.45
C ASP A 26 -4.51 3.93 -2.72
N GLY A 27 -5.78 3.63 -2.98
CA GLY A 27 -6.52 4.15 -4.11
C GLY A 27 -6.63 5.68 -4.06
N VAL A 28 -6.96 6.23 -2.88
CA VAL A 28 -6.99 7.69 -2.66
C VAL A 28 -5.62 8.30 -2.94
N THR A 29 -4.54 7.71 -2.43
CA THR A 29 -3.17 8.21 -2.64
C THR A 29 -2.77 8.19 -4.11
N HIS A 30 -3.08 7.11 -4.83
CA HIS A 30 -2.79 6.98 -6.26
C HIS A 30 -3.54 8.01 -7.11
N ALA A 31 -4.75 8.38 -6.73
CA ALA A 31 -5.51 9.43 -7.42
C ALA A 31 -5.07 10.83 -7.00
N ALA A 32 -4.81 11.05 -5.71
CA ALA A 32 -4.48 12.36 -5.16
C ALA A 32 -3.09 12.84 -5.60
N LEU A 33 -2.08 11.98 -5.67
CA LEU A 33 -0.70 12.39 -5.98
C LEU A 33 -0.58 13.10 -7.35
N PRO A 34 -1.09 12.57 -8.48
CA PRO A 34 -1.05 13.28 -9.76
C PRO A 34 -1.90 14.56 -9.75
N LEU A 35 -3.04 14.56 -9.05
CA LEU A 35 -3.92 15.73 -8.95
C LEU A 35 -3.27 16.87 -8.17
N ILE A 36 -2.54 16.56 -7.09
CA ILE A 36 -1.75 17.54 -6.34
C ILE A 36 -0.55 18.01 -7.20
N ALA A 37 0.10 17.11 -7.93
CA ALA A 37 1.19 17.51 -8.82
C ALA A 37 0.71 18.51 -9.90
N LEU A 38 -0.51 18.35 -10.42
CA LEU A 38 -1.14 19.29 -11.35
C LEU A 38 -1.36 20.69 -10.79
N THR A 39 -1.50 20.85 -9.46
CA THR A 39 -1.60 22.18 -8.85
C THR A 39 -0.24 22.85 -8.68
N LEU A 40 0.84 22.06 -8.69
CA LEU A 40 2.22 22.53 -8.50
C LEU A 40 2.95 22.79 -9.82
N THR A 41 2.67 22.00 -10.86
CA THR A 41 3.33 22.12 -12.17
C THR A 41 2.38 21.85 -13.34
N ARG A 42 2.70 22.42 -14.50
CA ARG A 42 2.03 22.13 -15.78
C ARG A 42 2.91 21.35 -16.76
N ASP A 43 4.12 20.97 -16.35
CA ASP A 43 5.03 20.19 -17.18
C ASP A 43 4.57 18.72 -17.29
N PRO A 44 4.26 18.21 -18.49
CA PRO A 44 3.86 16.82 -18.69
C PRO A 44 4.92 15.81 -18.26
N LEU A 45 6.21 16.14 -18.38
CA LEU A 45 7.29 15.23 -18.00
C LEU A 45 7.32 15.03 -16.48
N ALA A 46 7.22 16.12 -15.71
CA ALA A 46 7.16 16.07 -14.25
C ALA A 46 5.96 15.23 -13.75
N LEU A 47 4.78 15.36 -14.36
CA LEU A 47 3.61 14.55 -14.02
C LEU A 47 3.81 13.06 -14.32
N ALA A 48 4.43 12.75 -15.46
CA ALA A 48 4.78 11.38 -15.82
C ALA A 48 5.77 10.78 -14.82
N VAL A 49 6.77 11.55 -14.38
CA VAL A 49 7.73 11.13 -13.36
C VAL A 49 7.06 10.86 -12.02
N VAL A 50 6.13 11.71 -11.56
CA VAL A 50 5.39 11.48 -10.31
C VAL A 50 4.58 10.18 -10.38
N THR A 51 3.89 9.95 -11.50
CA THR A 51 3.09 8.73 -11.70
C THR A 51 3.97 7.48 -11.77
N ALA A 52 5.11 7.58 -12.47
CA ALA A 52 6.10 6.52 -12.54
C ALA A 52 6.67 6.22 -11.15
N ALA A 53 7.02 7.23 -10.36
CA ALA A 53 7.56 7.07 -9.00
C ALA A 53 6.59 6.34 -8.05
N GLY A 54 5.28 6.43 -8.27
CA GLY A 54 4.28 5.65 -7.52
C GLY A 54 4.25 4.16 -7.86
N THR A 55 4.65 3.77 -9.08
CA THR A 55 4.52 2.38 -9.59
C THR A 55 5.86 1.64 -9.67
N LEU A 56 6.94 2.37 -9.97
CA LEU A 56 8.30 1.84 -10.13
C LEU A 56 8.78 0.99 -8.94
N PRO A 57 8.57 1.42 -7.67
CA PRO A 57 9.06 0.66 -6.53
C PRO A 57 8.42 -0.73 -6.46
N TRP A 58 7.13 -0.85 -6.76
CA TRP A 58 6.47 -2.16 -6.79
C TRP A 58 7.05 -3.06 -7.89
N LEU A 59 7.32 -2.50 -9.06
CA LEU A 59 7.92 -3.24 -10.18
C LEU A 59 9.33 -3.74 -9.85
N LEU A 60 10.17 -2.90 -9.25
CA LEU A 60 11.55 -3.22 -8.93
C LEU A 60 11.70 -4.13 -7.71
N PHE A 61 10.88 -3.90 -6.68
CA PHE A 61 11.04 -4.55 -5.39
C PHE A 61 9.96 -5.59 -5.08
N GLY A 62 8.98 -5.83 -5.95
CA GLY A 62 7.89 -6.78 -5.70
C GLY A 62 8.37 -8.21 -5.47
N VAL A 63 9.29 -8.70 -6.31
CA VAL A 63 9.87 -10.05 -6.19
C VAL A 63 10.75 -10.16 -4.95
N LEU A 64 11.61 -9.15 -4.73
CA LEU A 64 12.51 -9.11 -3.58
C LEU A 64 11.72 -9.04 -2.28
N GLY A 65 10.69 -8.20 -2.23
CA GLY A 65 9.78 -8.05 -1.11
C GLY A 65 9.04 -9.34 -0.80
N GLY A 66 8.53 -10.05 -1.80
CA GLY A 66 7.88 -11.35 -1.62
C GLY A 66 8.81 -12.40 -1.02
N ALA A 67 10.02 -12.55 -1.59
CA ALA A 67 11.02 -13.49 -1.09
C ALA A 67 11.46 -13.17 0.35
N LEU A 68 11.42 -11.90 0.74
CA LEU A 68 11.78 -11.43 2.07
C LEU A 68 10.64 -11.66 3.08
N VAL A 69 9.39 -11.41 2.69
CA VAL A 69 8.17 -11.68 3.49
C VAL A 69 8.03 -13.16 3.81
N ASP A 70 8.41 -14.05 2.89
CA ASP A 70 8.34 -15.50 3.10
C ASP A 70 9.33 -16.01 4.16
N ARG A 71 10.38 -15.25 4.47
CA ARG A 71 11.41 -15.61 5.46
C ARG A 71 11.10 -15.12 6.88
N TRP A 72 10.18 -14.16 7.03
CA TRP A 72 9.86 -13.54 8.32
C TRP A 72 8.45 -13.87 8.81
N ASP A 73 8.21 -13.57 10.08
CA ASP A 73 6.87 -13.70 10.68
C ASP A 73 5.92 -12.72 9.99
N ARG A 74 5.00 -13.28 9.18
CA ARG A 74 4.00 -12.56 8.39
C ARG A 74 3.23 -11.53 9.20
N ARG A 75 2.90 -11.84 10.45
CA ARG A 75 2.14 -10.92 11.31
C ARG A 75 2.98 -9.72 11.69
N ARG A 76 4.25 -9.93 12.08
CA ARG A 76 5.16 -8.82 12.42
C ARG A 76 5.47 -7.96 11.20
N THR A 77 5.70 -8.59 10.05
CA THR A 77 5.95 -7.87 8.80
C THR A 77 4.80 -6.93 8.47
N MET A 78 3.55 -7.40 8.55
CA MET A 78 2.36 -6.57 8.31
C MET A 78 2.30 -5.33 9.21
N TRP A 79 2.49 -5.49 10.53
CA TRP A 79 2.49 -4.36 11.46
C TRP A 79 3.60 -3.35 11.17
N VAL A 80 4.81 -3.82 10.90
CA VAL A 80 5.96 -2.95 10.62
C VAL A 80 5.76 -2.19 9.31
N THR A 81 5.30 -2.85 8.25
CA THR A 81 5.08 -2.20 6.95
C THR A 81 3.96 -1.18 7.02
N ASP A 82 2.84 -1.50 7.69
CA ASP A 82 1.72 -0.57 7.83
C ASP A 82 2.10 0.64 8.70
N ALA A 83 2.85 0.43 9.79
CA ALA A 83 3.34 1.51 10.64
C ALA A 83 4.34 2.41 9.91
N LEU A 84 5.29 1.81 9.18
CA LEU A 84 6.25 2.56 8.37
C LEU A 84 5.56 3.36 7.27
N ARG A 85 4.59 2.77 6.58
CA ARG A 85 3.78 3.46 5.57
C ARG A 85 3.02 4.64 6.16
N ALA A 86 2.35 4.44 7.30
CA ALA A 86 1.64 5.51 7.97
C ALA A 86 2.57 6.67 8.36
N ALA A 87 3.75 6.36 8.89
CA ALA A 87 4.76 7.37 9.21
C ALA A 87 5.23 8.13 7.97
N LEU A 88 5.54 7.44 6.87
CA LEU A 88 5.99 8.06 5.61
C LEU A 88 4.92 8.99 5.02
N LEU A 89 3.66 8.56 5.04
CA LEU A 89 2.54 9.38 4.53
C LEU A 89 2.20 10.56 5.45
N ALA A 90 2.52 10.49 6.74
CA ALA A 90 2.33 11.59 7.68
C ALA A 90 3.34 12.73 7.48
N ILE A 91 4.53 12.47 6.94
CA ILE A 91 5.58 13.48 6.72
C ILE A 91 5.07 14.73 5.97
N PRO A 92 4.46 14.62 4.78
CA PRO A 92 3.95 15.80 4.07
C PRO A 92 2.85 16.54 4.84
N VAL A 93 2.06 15.83 5.65
CA VAL A 93 1.04 16.45 6.52
C VAL A 93 1.69 17.26 7.65
N THR A 94 2.78 16.77 8.23
CA THR A 94 3.51 17.51 9.28
C THR A 94 4.30 18.70 8.77
N ALA A 95 4.55 18.77 7.45
CA ALA A 95 5.27 19.86 6.81
C ALA A 95 4.35 20.95 6.23
N ALA A 96 3.03 20.73 6.24
CA ALA A 96 1.99 21.67 5.80
C ALA A 96 1.44 22.48 6.98
#